data_AF-A0A8S3SEC3-F1
#
_entry.id   AF-A0A8S3SEC3-F1
#
_cell.length_a   1.000
_cell.length_b   1.000
_cell.length_c   1.000
_cell.angle_alpha   90.00
_cell.angle_beta   90.00
_cell.angle_gamma   90.00
#
_symmetry.space_group_name_H-M   'P 1'
#
loop_
_entity.id
_entity.type
_entity.pdbx_description
1 polymer ?
#
loop_
_entity_poly.entity_id
_entity_poly.type
_entity_poly.pdbx_seq_one_letter_code
_entity_poly.pdbx_strand_id
1 'polypeptide(L)'
;MLEFTLPKSGRGPPEFKDKRVKDTKVEMGHHIEDMLISCTVGKYKCYASNFTVLQHDVYGNCYTLKTGSLKITKAGPTNGLSLILYMDKEEYLKQISEGYGARVLVHDKDTYPYPLEEGFFVPSSSETQIGLRMVRYLIIFSIAGGLIDEIDFSGITKLNQVWCLKDKPYVNCKYIRKYGYKYTRSFCQTLCSQELFFKTCGCYEDDVTELYYQIKTGVTEKFCETRQEIKCMNKERARQNRQKAECDCKNPCREHQFLKTISYRNWPTEDYMFTLKDGVCDRLPAQCKDASALYGQTELYRKSLNYVKIDIYYEDLNFERIVESPEIENAQFASDVGGAVGLWIGLSFLSMFEVVQLLLECCAFAGHKCTNRSRKRNARRRKNKSIKTKENIYATEMDNKKSNFSKKESENNLQLNKRYQDLYAGNFHEYNYIDNRV
;
A
#
# COMPACT_ATOMS: atom_id res chain seq x y z
N MET A 1 -11.97 29.87 20.27
CA MET A 1 -10.88 30.77 20.67
C MET A 1 -9.64 29.91 20.84
N LEU A 2 -8.84 29.79 19.79
CA LEU A 2 -7.53 29.10 19.76
C LEU A 2 -6.68 29.81 18.69
N GLU A 3 -5.51 30.29 19.11
CA GLU A 3 -4.55 31.05 18.32
C GLU A 3 -3.98 30.23 17.14
N PHE A 4 -3.83 30.87 15.99
CA PHE A 4 -3.14 30.32 14.83
C PHE A 4 -1.71 30.86 14.77
N THR A 5 -0.72 30.01 15.04
CA THR A 5 0.62 30.18 14.46
C THR A 5 0.60 29.64 13.02
N LEU A 6 0.83 30.53 12.07
CA LEU A 6 0.96 30.23 10.63
C LEU A 6 2.12 29.24 10.38
N PRO A 7 1.91 28.11 9.69
CA PRO A 7 3.00 27.41 9.04
C PRO A 7 3.35 28.13 7.73
N LYS A 8 4.64 28.44 7.58
CA LYS A 8 5.25 29.01 6.38
C LYS A 8 4.88 28.19 5.14
N SER A 9 4.57 28.91 4.06
CA SER A 9 4.44 28.50 2.65
C SER A 9 4.84 27.05 2.35
N GLY A 10 3.83 26.21 2.12
CA GLY A 10 4.04 24.96 1.39
C GLY A 10 4.53 25.29 -0.01
N ARG A 11 5.72 24.82 -0.36
CA ARG A 11 6.26 24.91 -1.73
C ARG A 11 5.24 24.29 -2.68
N GLY A 12 4.81 25.05 -3.68
CA GLY A 12 4.19 24.49 -4.87
C GLY A 12 5.14 23.50 -5.56
N PRO A 13 4.64 22.74 -6.55
CA PRO A 13 5.49 21.85 -7.35
C PRO A 13 6.71 22.62 -7.89
N PRO A 14 7.89 21.99 -7.95
CA PRO A 14 9.12 22.66 -8.35
C PRO A 14 9.00 23.19 -9.79
N GLU A 15 9.12 24.50 -9.98
CA GLU A 15 9.37 25.11 -11.28
C GLU A 15 10.72 24.60 -11.82
N PHE A 16 10.71 23.94 -12.98
CA PHE A 16 11.92 23.50 -13.66
C PHE A 16 12.04 24.06 -15.08
N LYS A 17 13.30 24.29 -15.47
CA LYS A 17 13.78 25.22 -16.50
C LYS A 17 14.14 24.53 -17.82
N ASP A 18 13.18 23.92 -18.52
CA ASP A 18 13.27 23.86 -19.99
C ASP A 18 11.99 24.45 -20.60
N LYS A 19 12.08 25.74 -20.88
CA LYS A 19 10.98 26.64 -21.20
C LYS A 19 10.54 26.59 -22.67
N ARG A 20 11.39 26.15 -23.60
CA ARG A 20 11.24 26.58 -25.02
C ARG A 20 10.14 25.88 -25.83
N VAL A 21 9.74 24.66 -25.50
CA VAL A 21 8.67 23.94 -26.24
C VAL A 21 7.35 23.93 -25.48
N LYS A 22 7.42 23.84 -24.14
CA LYS A 22 6.26 23.87 -23.26
C LYS A 22 5.60 25.25 -23.23
N ASP A 23 6.39 26.31 -23.08
CA ASP A 23 5.85 27.68 -23.03
C ASP A 23 5.16 28.01 -24.36
N THR A 24 5.74 27.63 -25.50
CA THR A 24 5.15 27.87 -26.84
C THR A 24 3.77 27.20 -27.03
N LYS A 25 3.61 25.92 -26.65
CA LYS A 25 2.32 25.23 -26.82
C LYS A 25 1.25 25.79 -25.85
N VAL A 26 1.63 26.18 -24.63
CA VAL A 26 0.71 26.81 -23.67
C VAL A 26 0.33 28.22 -24.13
N GLU A 27 1.28 28.98 -24.65
CA GLU A 27 1.08 30.33 -25.21
C GLU A 27 0.16 30.32 -26.43
N MET A 28 0.28 29.32 -27.32
CA MET A 28 -0.56 29.17 -28.51
C MET A 28 -1.94 28.55 -28.25
N GLY A 29 -2.15 27.92 -27.10
CA GLY A 29 -3.45 27.36 -26.73
C GLY A 29 -4.39 28.42 -26.20
N HIS A 30 -5.70 28.12 -26.17
CA HIS A 30 -6.68 29.04 -25.56
C HIS A 30 -6.35 29.29 -24.08
N HIS A 31 -6.41 30.55 -23.67
CA HIS A 31 -6.20 30.98 -22.28
C HIS A 31 -7.52 31.04 -21.52
N ILE A 32 -7.52 30.62 -20.25
CA ILE A 32 -8.75 30.59 -19.44
C ILE A 32 -9.28 31.99 -19.17
N GLU A 33 -8.42 32.99 -19.11
CA GLU A 33 -8.77 34.40 -18.94
C GLU A 33 -9.67 34.91 -20.07
N ASP A 34 -9.43 34.40 -21.29
CA ASP A 34 -10.16 34.77 -22.50
C ASP A 34 -11.43 33.93 -22.67
N MET A 35 -11.37 32.65 -22.27
CA MET A 35 -12.51 31.75 -22.34
C MET A 35 -13.54 31.99 -21.23
N LEU A 36 -13.14 32.38 -20.01
CA LEU A 36 -14.03 32.38 -18.85
C LEU A 36 -14.86 33.67 -18.74
N ILE A 37 -16.10 33.63 -19.22
CA ILE A 37 -17.05 34.74 -19.09
C ILE A 37 -17.64 34.80 -17.68
N SER A 38 -18.06 33.67 -17.13
CA SER A 38 -18.69 33.61 -15.80
C SER A 38 -18.43 32.27 -15.12
N CYS A 39 -18.19 32.33 -13.81
CA CYS A 39 -17.91 31.15 -12.98
C CYS A 39 -18.53 31.34 -11.60
N THR A 40 -19.41 30.42 -11.22
CA THR A 40 -20.00 30.39 -9.87
C THR A 40 -20.06 28.96 -9.35
N VAL A 41 -19.75 28.75 -8.08
CA VAL A 41 -19.95 27.48 -7.38
C VAL A 41 -20.87 27.73 -6.19
N GLY A 42 -22.12 27.31 -6.33
CA GLY A 42 -23.21 27.69 -5.45
C GLY A 42 -23.36 29.22 -5.43
N LYS A 43 -23.03 29.84 -4.30
CA LYS A 43 -23.11 31.29 -4.12
C LYS A 43 -21.78 32.02 -4.30
N TYR A 44 -20.69 31.29 -4.51
CA TYR A 44 -19.34 31.85 -4.55
C TYR A 44 -18.91 32.06 -6.00
N LYS A 45 -18.41 33.26 -6.31
CA LYS A 45 -17.77 33.52 -7.60
C LYS A 45 -16.39 32.86 -7.64
N CYS A 46 -16.05 32.28 -8.78
CA CYS A 46 -14.70 31.80 -9.09
C CYS A 46 -14.09 32.62 -10.22
N TYR A 47 -12.77 32.57 -10.31
CA TYR A 47 -11.99 33.36 -11.25
C TYR A 47 -10.98 32.46 -11.97
N ALA A 48 -10.37 32.97 -13.04
CA ALA A 48 -9.32 32.27 -13.80
C ALA A 48 -8.21 31.72 -12.89
N SER A 49 -7.83 32.47 -11.83
CA SER A 49 -6.82 32.05 -10.85
C SER A 49 -7.17 30.79 -10.05
N ASN A 50 -8.44 30.34 -10.06
CA ASN A 50 -8.86 29.09 -9.42
C ASN A 50 -8.67 27.87 -10.32
N PHE A 51 -8.30 28.05 -11.59
CA PHE A 51 -8.05 26.97 -12.52
C PHE A 51 -6.56 26.64 -12.57
N THR A 52 -6.24 25.36 -12.73
CA THR A 52 -4.89 24.94 -13.10
C THR A 52 -4.90 24.39 -14.50
N VAL A 53 -3.88 24.77 -15.27
CA VAL A 53 -3.68 24.27 -16.62
C VAL A 53 -3.06 22.87 -16.58
N LEU A 54 -3.64 21.98 -17.36
CA LEU A 54 -3.11 20.69 -17.75
C LEU A 54 -2.94 20.70 -19.26
N GLN A 55 -1.76 20.34 -19.76
CA GLN A 55 -1.53 20.30 -21.19
C GLN A 55 -1.85 18.92 -21.76
N HIS A 56 -2.70 18.88 -22.79
CA HIS A 56 -3.06 17.69 -23.54
C HIS A 56 -2.61 17.84 -25.00
N ASP A 57 -2.12 16.76 -25.61
CA ASP A 57 -1.66 16.70 -27.00
C ASP A 57 -2.79 16.87 -28.04
N VAL A 58 -3.94 16.23 -27.82
CA VAL A 58 -5.13 16.31 -28.68
C VAL A 58 -5.92 17.60 -28.45
N TYR A 59 -6.15 17.98 -27.18
CA TYR A 59 -7.07 19.06 -26.82
C TYR A 59 -6.39 20.38 -26.45
N GLY A 60 -5.05 20.42 -26.40
CA GLY A 60 -4.31 21.62 -26.00
C GLY A 60 -4.47 21.91 -24.50
N ASN A 61 -4.72 23.18 -24.17
CA ASN A 61 -4.86 23.64 -22.79
C ASN A 61 -6.18 23.14 -22.16
N CYS A 62 -6.07 22.25 -21.19
CA CYS A 62 -7.18 21.81 -20.36
C CYS A 62 -7.14 22.54 -19.01
N TYR A 63 -8.30 22.89 -18.46
CA TYR A 63 -8.39 23.63 -17.19
C TYR A 63 -9.15 22.84 -16.13
N THR A 64 -8.54 22.67 -14.96
CA THR A 64 -9.15 22.01 -13.80
C THR A 64 -9.45 23.01 -12.70
N LEU A 65 -10.72 23.13 -12.32
CA LEU A 65 -11.14 24.03 -11.25
C LEU A 65 -10.75 23.48 -9.87
N LYS A 66 -9.95 24.24 -9.11
CA LYS A 66 -9.63 23.94 -7.71
C LYS A 66 -10.59 24.66 -6.78
N THR A 67 -11.58 23.93 -6.27
CA THR A 67 -12.57 24.44 -5.31
C THR A 67 -12.09 24.43 -3.85
N GLY A 68 -10.86 23.96 -3.59
CA GLY A 68 -10.24 23.97 -2.27
C GLY A 68 -10.98 23.07 -1.27
N SER A 69 -11.58 23.69 -0.25
CA SER A 69 -12.40 23.04 0.78
C SER A 69 -13.89 23.40 0.67
N LEU A 70 -14.32 24.00 -0.44
CA LEU A 70 -15.71 24.37 -0.65
C LEU A 70 -16.60 23.12 -0.67
N LYS A 71 -17.67 23.15 0.13
CA LYS A 71 -18.65 22.07 0.22
C LYS A 71 -20.01 22.58 -0.23
N ILE A 72 -20.63 21.85 -1.14
CA ILE A 72 -22.00 22.11 -1.57
C ILE A 72 -22.94 21.58 -0.49
N THR A 73 -23.79 22.46 0.05
CA THR A 73 -24.70 22.13 1.17
C THR A 73 -26.15 21.93 0.74
N LYS A 74 -26.47 22.17 -0.54
CA LYS A 74 -27.81 22.01 -1.12
C LYS A 74 -27.67 21.38 -2.50
N ALA A 75 -28.53 20.41 -2.80
CA ALA A 75 -28.61 19.82 -4.12
C ALA A 75 -29.34 20.75 -5.11
N GLY A 76 -29.28 20.37 -6.39
CA GLY A 76 -30.01 20.99 -7.48
C GLY A 76 -29.22 22.02 -8.30
N PRO A 77 -29.75 22.42 -9.47
CA PRO A 77 -29.00 23.16 -10.50
C PRO A 77 -28.44 24.51 -10.06
N THR A 78 -29.13 25.21 -9.15
CA THR A 78 -28.74 26.55 -8.69
C THR A 78 -27.67 26.54 -7.60
N ASN A 79 -27.34 25.37 -7.04
CA ASN A 79 -26.37 25.23 -5.95
C ASN A 79 -25.05 24.58 -6.38
N GLY A 80 -24.94 24.19 -7.66
CA GLY A 80 -23.77 23.57 -8.26
C GLY A 80 -22.76 24.56 -8.85
N LEU A 81 -21.89 24.06 -9.71
CA LEU A 81 -20.99 24.84 -10.56
C LEU A 81 -21.76 25.32 -11.80
N SER A 82 -21.75 26.62 -12.07
CA SER A 82 -22.23 27.22 -13.31
C SER A 82 -21.10 27.94 -14.00
N LEU A 83 -20.83 27.56 -15.25
CA LEU A 83 -19.78 28.09 -16.11
C LEU A 83 -20.39 28.62 -17.40
N ILE A 84 -19.93 29.80 -17.82
CA ILE A 84 -20.16 30.32 -19.16
C ILE A 84 -18.80 30.52 -19.81
N LEU A 85 -18.60 29.86 -20.95
CA LEU A 85 -17.34 29.85 -21.69
C LEU A 85 -17.53 30.49 -23.06
N TYR A 86 -16.53 31.26 -23.47
CA TYR A 86 -16.28 31.73 -24.82
C TYR A 86 -15.27 30.78 -25.48
N MET A 87 -15.65 30.20 -26.61
CA MET A 87 -14.83 29.20 -27.31
C MET A 87 -13.97 29.81 -28.42
N ASP A 88 -14.19 31.06 -28.80
CA ASP A 88 -13.54 31.72 -29.95
C ASP A 88 -13.45 30.84 -31.21
N LYS A 89 -14.61 30.57 -31.83
CA LYS A 89 -14.70 29.72 -33.03
C LYS A 89 -13.82 30.22 -34.18
N GLU A 90 -13.49 31.51 -34.24
CA GLU A 90 -12.74 32.06 -35.37
C GLU A 90 -11.27 31.62 -35.36
N GLU A 91 -10.75 31.22 -34.19
CA GLU A 91 -9.41 30.65 -34.03
C GLU A 91 -9.33 29.14 -34.33
N TYR A 92 -10.48 28.46 -34.52
CA TYR A 92 -10.49 27.02 -34.79
C TYR A 92 -9.79 26.70 -36.11
N LEU A 93 -8.88 25.73 -36.06
CA LEU A 93 -8.20 25.23 -37.25
C LEU A 93 -9.19 24.50 -38.14
N LYS A 94 -9.46 25.10 -39.30
CA LYS A 94 -10.27 24.51 -40.37
C LYS A 94 -9.66 23.16 -40.78
N GLN A 95 -10.51 22.21 -41.18
CA GLN A 95 -10.13 20.85 -41.61
C GLN A 95 -9.51 19.92 -40.54
N ILE A 96 -9.20 20.42 -39.34
CA ILE A 96 -8.73 19.59 -38.20
C ILE A 96 -9.84 19.47 -37.15
N SER A 97 -10.55 20.57 -36.88
CA SER A 97 -11.58 20.61 -35.85
C SER A 97 -12.87 19.90 -36.31
N GLU A 98 -13.20 18.77 -35.68
CA GLU A 98 -14.37 17.94 -36.05
C GLU A 98 -15.71 18.48 -35.52
N GLY A 99 -15.70 19.34 -34.49
CA GLY A 99 -16.92 19.87 -33.88
C GLY A 99 -16.68 21.08 -32.97
N TYR A 100 -17.76 21.79 -32.63
CA TYR A 100 -17.74 22.99 -31.78
C TYR A 100 -18.36 22.71 -30.41
N GLY A 101 -17.58 22.91 -29.37
CA GLY A 101 -17.98 22.67 -27.99
C GLY A 101 -16.79 22.45 -27.09
N ALA A 102 -17.07 22.08 -25.84
CA ALA A 102 -16.05 21.77 -24.85
C ALA A 102 -16.07 20.26 -24.52
N ARG A 103 -14.91 19.72 -24.14
CA ARG A 103 -14.84 18.38 -23.56
C ARG A 103 -14.73 18.52 -22.04
N VAL A 104 -15.66 17.93 -21.32
CA VAL A 104 -15.77 18.04 -19.87
C VAL A 104 -15.48 16.70 -19.22
N LEU A 105 -14.70 16.73 -18.14
CA LEU A 105 -14.43 15.58 -17.28
C LEU A 105 -14.74 15.95 -15.83
N VAL A 106 -15.50 15.08 -15.16
CA VAL A 106 -15.70 15.14 -13.71
C VAL A 106 -15.03 13.93 -13.10
N HIS A 107 -13.98 14.18 -12.31
CA HIS A 107 -13.16 13.16 -11.65
C HIS A 107 -13.00 13.46 -10.15
N ASP A 108 -12.51 12.49 -9.38
CA ASP A 108 -12.28 12.63 -7.93
C ASP A 108 -11.16 13.64 -7.64
N LYS A 109 -11.18 14.21 -6.45
CA LYS A 109 -10.17 15.19 -6.05
C LYS A 109 -8.78 14.55 -6.02
N ASP A 110 -7.79 15.30 -6.49
CA ASP A 110 -6.37 14.92 -6.50
C ASP A 110 -6.05 13.68 -7.37
N THR A 111 -6.94 13.25 -8.28
CA THR A 111 -6.61 12.23 -9.31
C THR A 111 -6.12 12.90 -10.58
N TYR A 112 -5.32 12.18 -11.38
CA TYR A 112 -4.92 12.63 -12.71
C TYR A 112 -6.14 12.60 -13.66
N PRO A 113 -6.44 13.68 -14.37
CA PRO A 113 -7.54 13.72 -15.33
C PRO A 113 -7.17 12.99 -16.64
N TYR A 114 -8.10 12.21 -17.18
CA TYR A 114 -7.98 11.57 -18.49
C TYR A 114 -9.05 12.10 -19.46
N PRO A 115 -8.93 13.33 -20.00
CA PRO A 115 -9.96 13.92 -20.84
C PRO A 115 -10.29 13.06 -22.05
N LEU A 116 -9.29 12.50 -22.75
CA LEU A 116 -9.52 11.66 -23.91
C LEU A 116 -10.34 10.40 -23.62
N GLU A 117 -10.06 9.70 -22.51
CA GLU A 117 -10.70 8.42 -22.19
C GLU A 117 -12.01 8.58 -21.41
N GLU A 118 -12.08 9.51 -20.46
CA GLU A 118 -13.18 9.63 -19.49
C GLU A 118 -14.08 10.87 -19.73
N GLY A 119 -13.67 11.77 -20.62
CA GLY A 119 -14.41 13.00 -20.91
C GLY A 119 -15.62 12.80 -21.84
N PHE A 120 -16.53 13.77 -21.83
CA PHE A 120 -17.69 13.82 -22.73
C PHE A 120 -17.82 15.21 -23.36
N PHE A 121 -18.47 15.26 -24.53
CA PHE A 121 -18.65 16.51 -25.27
C PHE A 121 -19.87 17.29 -24.79
N VAL A 122 -19.70 18.60 -24.70
CA VAL A 122 -20.75 19.59 -24.44
C VAL A 122 -20.84 20.51 -25.65
N PRO A 123 -21.99 20.59 -26.35
CA PRO A 123 -22.07 21.35 -27.58
C PRO A 123 -22.10 22.87 -27.34
N SER A 124 -21.52 23.60 -28.28
CA SER A 124 -21.69 25.06 -28.38
C SER A 124 -23.13 25.46 -28.73
N SER A 125 -23.47 26.72 -28.49
CA SER A 125 -24.84 27.24 -28.62
C SER A 125 -25.86 26.43 -27.81
N SER A 126 -25.45 25.93 -26.65
CA SER A 126 -26.31 25.21 -25.73
C SER A 126 -25.97 25.48 -24.27
N GLU A 127 -26.97 25.26 -23.42
CA GLU A 127 -26.79 25.07 -21.99
C GLU A 127 -26.91 23.59 -21.70
N THR A 128 -25.85 23.01 -21.16
CA THR A 128 -25.81 21.61 -20.74
C THR A 128 -25.82 21.51 -19.23
N GLN A 129 -26.81 20.78 -18.71
CA GLN A 129 -27.00 20.49 -17.30
C GLN A 129 -26.55 19.06 -17.01
N ILE A 130 -25.69 18.91 -16.01
CA ILE A 130 -25.05 17.65 -15.62
C ILE A 130 -25.39 17.40 -14.15
N GLY A 131 -26.36 16.52 -13.93
CA GLY A 131 -26.69 15.98 -12.62
C GLY A 131 -25.69 14.91 -12.22
N LEU A 132 -25.13 15.03 -11.02
CA LEU A 132 -24.17 14.10 -10.46
C LEU A 132 -24.79 13.29 -9.32
N ARG A 133 -24.51 12.00 -9.32
CA ARG A 133 -24.75 11.09 -8.18
C ARG A 133 -23.45 10.41 -7.80
N MET A 134 -23.06 10.53 -6.55
CA MET A 134 -21.82 9.96 -6.04
C MET A 134 -22.06 8.51 -5.59
N VAL A 135 -21.20 7.60 -6.07
CA VAL A 135 -21.12 6.22 -5.61
C VAL A 135 -19.75 6.01 -4.99
N ARG A 136 -19.70 5.50 -3.77
CA ARG A 136 -18.47 5.23 -3.02
C ARG A 136 -18.27 3.74 -2.88
N TYR A 137 -17.22 3.24 -3.52
CA TYR A 137 -16.80 1.85 -3.43
C TYR A 137 -15.77 1.67 -2.32
N LEU A 138 -16.00 0.68 -1.47
CA LEU A 138 -15.10 0.18 -0.45
C LEU A 138 -14.88 -1.32 -0.67
N ILE A 139 -13.84 -1.63 -1.44
CA ILE A 139 -13.49 -3.01 -1.84
C ILE A 139 -12.55 -3.58 -0.78
N ILE A 140 -12.83 -4.79 -0.30
CA ILE A 140 -11.90 -5.50 0.58
C ILE A 140 -10.92 -6.25 -0.31
N PHE A 141 -9.63 -5.95 -0.13
CA PHE A 141 -8.61 -6.76 -0.77
C PHE A 141 -8.44 -8.05 0.01
N SER A 142 -8.84 -9.16 -0.60
CA SER A 142 -8.48 -10.49 -0.13
C SER A 142 -7.00 -10.73 -0.40
N ILE A 143 -6.15 -10.45 0.60
CA ILE A 143 -4.84 -11.09 0.64
C ILE A 143 -5.14 -12.51 1.11
N ALA A 144 -4.66 -13.51 0.37
CA ALA A 144 -4.51 -14.86 0.90
C ALA A 144 -3.86 -14.77 2.30
N GLY A 145 -4.66 -14.98 3.35
CA GLY A 145 -4.19 -15.10 4.74
C GLY A 145 -4.21 -13.87 5.65
N GLY A 146 -5.09 -12.87 5.48
CA GLY A 146 -5.18 -11.80 6.47
C GLY A 146 -6.51 -11.04 6.52
N LEU A 147 -7.37 -11.41 7.46
CA LEU A 147 -8.50 -10.62 7.93
C LEU A 147 -7.99 -9.26 8.42
N ILE A 148 -8.54 -8.17 7.89
CA ILE A 148 -8.55 -6.90 8.61
C ILE A 148 -9.97 -6.76 9.13
N ASP A 149 -10.16 -7.22 10.37
CA ASP A 149 -11.36 -6.92 11.13
C ASP A 149 -11.52 -5.40 11.25
N GLU A 150 -12.78 -4.98 11.20
CA GLU A 150 -13.33 -3.67 11.48
C GLU A 150 -12.38 -2.65 12.13
N ILE A 151 -12.14 -1.53 11.43
CA ILE A 151 -11.70 -0.31 12.12
C ILE A 151 -12.94 0.29 12.78
N ASP A 152 -13.11 0.03 14.07
CA ASP A 152 -14.03 0.71 14.98
C ASP A 152 -13.77 2.23 14.94
N PHE A 153 -14.84 2.99 14.68
CA PHE A 153 -14.84 4.43 14.38
C PHE A 153 -15.18 5.31 15.60
N SER A 154 -15.16 4.78 16.82
CA SER A 154 -15.73 5.45 18.01
C SER A 154 -14.72 6.16 18.94
N GLY A 155 -13.40 6.13 18.67
CA GLY A 155 -12.40 6.39 19.73
C GLY A 155 -11.36 7.51 19.55
N ILE A 156 -11.42 8.41 18.55
CA ILE A 156 -10.32 9.41 18.34
C ILE A 156 -10.84 10.85 18.40
N THR A 157 -10.99 11.33 19.62
CA THR A 157 -11.07 12.75 19.97
C THR A 157 -9.64 13.31 20.13
N LYS A 158 -9.25 14.28 19.28
CA LYS A 158 -8.00 15.09 19.23
C LYS A 158 -7.07 14.83 18.02
N LEU A 159 -7.56 15.33 16.88
CA LEU A 159 -6.96 16.16 15.83
C LEU A 159 -5.44 16.10 15.49
N ASN A 160 -5.21 15.94 14.18
CA ASN A 160 -4.27 16.66 13.31
C ASN A 160 -2.86 16.12 12.99
N GLN A 161 -2.47 14.91 13.42
CA GLN A 161 -1.17 14.34 13.02
C GLN A 161 -1.18 12.84 12.60
N VAL A 162 -2.34 12.25 12.30
CA VAL A 162 -2.47 10.79 12.09
C VAL A 162 -2.72 10.38 10.62
N TRP A 163 -2.68 11.31 9.66
CA TRP A 163 -2.89 10.98 8.23
C TRP A 163 -1.56 10.67 7.52
N CYS A 164 -0.83 9.66 8.01
CA CYS A 164 0.27 8.94 7.34
C CYS A 164 1.02 8.13 8.41
N LEU A 165 0.40 7.13 9.02
CA LEU A 165 1.12 6.21 9.92
C LEU A 165 1.04 4.78 9.42
N LYS A 166 2.23 4.30 9.02
CA LYS A 166 2.64 2.92 8.73
C LYS A 166 1.87 2.22 7.61
N ASP A 167 2.52 2.17 6.45
CA ASP A 167 2.54 1.06 5.50
C ASP A 167 1.37 0.05 5.62
N LYS A 168 0.17 0.49 5.24
CA LYS A 168 -0.95 -0.38 4.87
C LYS A 168 -1.57 0.09 3.54
N PRO A 169 -2.00 -0.83 2.67
CA PRO A 169 -1.57 -0.79 1.27
C PRO A 169 -2.60 -0.23 0.27
N TYR A 170 -3.44 0.73 0.66
CA TYR A 170 -4.56 1.16 -0.22
C TYR A 170 -4.67 2.64 -0.53
N VAL A 171 -3.83 3.46 0.10
CA VAL A 171 -3.40 4.72 -0.49
C VAL A 171 -1.90 4.61 -0.50
N ASN A 172 -1.32 4.35 -1.67
CA ASN A 172 0.13 4.30 -1.76
C ASN A 172 0.62 5.74 -1.59
N CYS A 173 0.81 6.20 -0.34
CA CYS A 173 1.26 7.55 -0.04
C CYS A 173 2.61 7.85 -0.73
N LYS A 174 3.35 6.82 -1.14
CA LYS A 174 4.49 6.93 -2.07
C LYS A 174 4.07 7.53 -3.41
N TYR A 175 2.93 7.16 -3.99
CA TYR A 175 2.41 7.76 -5.24
C TYR A 175 2.07 9.24 -5.05
N ILE A 176 1.31 9.61 -4.02
CA ILE A 176 0.99 11.03 -3.76
C ILE A 176 2.27 11.83 -3.46
N ARG A 177 3.20 11.29 -2.67
CA ARG A 177 4.48 11.97 -2.35
C ARG A 177 5.45 12.03 -3.53
N LYS A 178 5.42 11.04 -4.44
CA LYS A 178 6.31 10.96 -5.60
C LYS A 178 5.76 11.71 -6.81
N TYR A 179 4.43 11.74 -6.96
CA TYR A 179 3.73 12.15 -8.18
C TYR A 179 2.66 13.21 -7.97
N GLY A 180 2.32 13.59 -6.73
CA GLY A 180 1.28 14.59 -6.46
C GLY A 180 -0.17 14.12 -6.65
N TYR A 181 -0.39 12.90 -7.19
CA TYR A 181 -1.73 12.37 -7.50
C TYR A 181 -2.11 11.16 -6.64
N LYS A 182 -3.41 11.04 -6.33
CA LYS A 182 -4.05 9.86 -5.74
C LYS A 182 -3.97 8.68 -6.72
N TYR A 183 -3.72 7.49 -6.17
CA TYR A 183 -3.66 6.26 -6.96
C TYR A 183 -5.02 5.94 -7.59
N THR A 184 -5.03 5.74 -8.90
CA THR A 184 -6.12 5.12 -9.66
C THR A 184 -5.54 4.01 -10.51
N ARG A 185 -6.38 3.05 -10.92
CA ARG A 185 -5.92 1.95 -11.78
C ARG A 185 -5.45 2.46 -13.14
N SER A 186 -6.18 3.40 -13.75
CA SER A 186 -5.81 4.04 -15.02
C SER A 186 -4.43 4.71 -14.90
N PHE A 187 -4.17 5.43 -13.80
CA PHE A 187 -2.87 6.06 -13.54
C PHE A 187 -1.71 5.06 -13.43
N CYS A 188 -1.94 3.94 -12.74
CA CYS A 188 -0.96 2.85 -12.70
C CYS A 188 -0.70 2.26 -14.08
N GLN A 189 -1.75 2.02 -14.86
CA GLN A 189 -1.64 1.43 -16.19
C GLN A 189 -0.89 2.37 -17.14
N THR A 190 -1.21 3.66 -17.14
CA THR A 190 -0.49 4.66 -17.93
C THR A 190 1.00 4.64 -17.59
N LEU A 191 1.36 4.75 -16.30
CA LEU A 191 2.76 4.72 -15.85
C LEU A 191 3.48 3.43 -16.23
N CYS A 192 2.81 2.29 -16.15
CA CYS A 192 3.38 1.00 -16.51
C CYS A 192 3.66 0.90 -18.02
N SER A 193 2.71 1.29 -18.86
CA SER A 193 2.89 1.32 -20.32
C SER A 193 4.04 2.24 -20.73
N GLN A 194 4.10 3.38 -20.07
CA GLN A 194 5.16 4.37 -20.18
C GLN A 194 6.55 3.80 -19.86
N GLU A 195 6.69 3.07 -18.76
CA GLU A 195 7.93 2.38 -18.41
C GLU A 195 8.28 1.26 -19.41
N LEU A 196 7.27 0.54 -19.92
CA LEU A 196 7.45 -0.50 -20.92
C LEU A 196 7.96 0.05 -22.27
N PHE A 197 7.38 1.15 -22.73
CA PHE A 197 7.81 1.82 -23.97
C PHE A 197 9.25 2.29 -23.87
N PHE A 198 9.64 2.85 -22.73
CA PHE A 198 11.03 3.25 -22.53
C PHE A 198 12.00 2.07 -22.50
N LYS A 199 11.67 0.99 -21.79
CA LYS A 199 12.53 -0.21 -21.74
C LYS A 199 12.70 -0.89 -23.10
N THR A 200 11.64 -0.90 -23.92
CA THR A 200 11.61 -1.67 -25.17
C THR A 200 12.00 -0.82 -26.39
N CYS A 201 11.49 0.40 -26.48
CA CYS A 201 11.66 1.30 -27.62
C CYS A 201 12.60 2.48 -27.32
N GLY A 202 13.00 2.70 -26.06
CA GLY A 202 13.95 3.76 -25.68
C GLY A 202 13.37 5.17 -25.71
N CYS A 203 12.04 5.31 -25.77
CA CYS A 203 11.36 6.60 -25.86
C CYS A 203 10.01 6.58 -25.14
N TYR A 204 9.49 7.77 -24.85
CA TYR A 204 8.20 7.99 -24.19
C TYR A 204 7.13 8.50 -25.15
N GLU A 205 5.86 8.26 -24.80
CA GLU A 205 4.72 8.83 -25.53
C GLU A 205 4.53 10.31 -25.16
N ASP A 206 4.23 11.14 -26.15
CA ASP A 206 4.13 12.61 -25.99
C ASP A 206 2.90 13.02 -25.14
N ASP A 207 1.80 12.27 -25.23
CA ASP A 207 0.47 12.56 -24.66
C ASP A 207 0.45 12.65 -23.12
N VAL A 208 1.50 12.18 -22.44
CA VAL A 208 1.59 12.15 -20.98
C VAL A 208 2.62 13.13 -20.44
N THR A 209 2.79 14.25 -21.15
CA THR A 209 3.84 15.25 -20.94
C THR A 209 3.89 15.70 -19.47
N GLU A 210 2.74 16.00 -18.85
CA GLU A 210 2.68 16.44 -17.46
C GLU A 210 3.01 15.34 -16.44
N LEU A 211 2.67 14.09 -16.75
CA LEU A 211 3.02 12.95 -15.92
C LEU A 211 4.54 12.81 -15.80
N TYR A 212 5.28 13.00 -16.89
CA TYR A 212 6.75 12.87 -16.84
C TYR A 212 7.46 14.04 -16.19
N TYR A 213 6.97 15.27 -16.40
CA TYR A 213 7.57 16.47 -15.80
C TYR A 213 7.57 16.44 -14.27
N GLN A 214 6.64 15.73 -13.65
CA GLN A 214 6.57 15.59 -12.19
C GLN A 214 7.42 14.43 -11.65
N ILE A 215 7.89 13.52 -12.51
CA ILE A 215 8.35 12.18 -12.10
C ILE A 215 9.85 12.04 -11.89
N LYS A 216 10.71 12.77 -12.62
CA LYS A 216 12.16 12.62 -12.44
C LYS A 216 12.98 13.85 -12.83
N THR A 217 13.73 14.37 -11.87
CA THR A 217 15.00 15.05 -12.13
C THR A 217 16.01 14.01 -12.62
N GLY A 218 16.45 14.09 -13.88
CA GLY A 218 17.62 13.35 -14.39
C GLY A 218 17.38 12.15 -15.31
N VAL A 219 16.30 12.12 -16.09
CA VAL A 219 16.19 11.20 -17.26
C VAL A 219 16.47 11.98 -18.52
N THR A 220 17.16 11.37 -19.48
CA THR A 220 17.24 11.86 -20.86
C THR A 220 15.85 11.82 -21.49
N GLU A 221 15.25 13.00 -21.62
CA GLU A 221 13.91 13.26 -22.15
C GLU A 221 13.84 12.94 -23.65
N LYS A 222 13.64 11.66 -24.00
CA LYS A 222 13.47 11.25 -25.39
C LYS A 222 12.03 10.84 -25.67
N PHE A 223 11.30 11.70 -26.38
CA PHE A 223 9.98 11.37 -26.92
C PHE A 223 10.12 10.50 -28.18
N CYS A 224 9.10 9.70 -28.48
CA CYS A 224 9.06 8.90 -29.69
C CYS A 224 8.69 9.79 -30.89
N GLU A 225 9.68 10.29 -31.62
CA GLU A 225 9.48 11.18 -32.77
C GLU A 225 9.59 10.44 -34.10
N THR A 226 10.48 9.46 -34.19
CA THR A 226 10.75 8.78 -35.46
C THR A 226 9.64 7.78 -35.79
N ARG A 227 9.41 7.57 -37.09
CA ARG A 227 8.43 6.58 -37.56
C ARG A 227 8.73 5.16 -37.06
N GLN A 228 10.00 4.83 -36.80
CA GLN A 228 10.38 3.51 -36.27
C GLN A 228 10.02 3.38 -34.79
N GLU A 229 10.26 4.42 -34.00
CA GLU A 229 9.89 4.49 -32.58
C GLU A 229 8.37 4.43 -32.39
N ILE A 230 7.61 5.22 -33.15
CA ILE A 230 6.14 5.20 -33.11
C ILE A 230 5.60 3.82 -33.51
N LYS A 231 6.20 3.18 -34.53
CA LYS A 231 5.84 1.80 -34.91
C LYS A 231 6.14 0.79 -33.80
N CYS A 232 7.27 0.95 -33.10
CA CYS A 232 7.63 0.12 -31.95
C CYS A 232 6.60 0.29 -30.81
N MET A 233 6.31 1.54 -30.44
CA MET A 233 5.32 1.87 -29.40
C MET A 233 3.93 1.30 -29.72
N ASN A 234 3.43 1.50 -30.95
CA ASN A 234 2.13 0.99 -31.37
C ASN A 234 2.08 -0.55 -31.36
N LYS A 235 3.20 -1.21 -31.70
CA LYS A 235 3.32 -2.67 -31.61
C LYS A 235 3.25 -3.13 -30.15
N GLU A 236 3.94 -2.44 -29.24
CA GLU A 236 3.91 -2.74 -27.81
C GLU A 236 2.54 -2.48 -27.19
N ARG A 237 1.88 -1.38 -27.53
CA ARG A 237 0.49 -1.10 -27.12
C ARG A 237 -0.45 -2.21 -27.57
N ALA A 238 -0.35 -2.64 -28.83
CA ALA A 238 -1.13 -3.77 -29.34
C ALA A 238 -0.82 -5.09 -28.62
N ARG A 239 0.44 -5.31 -28.21
CA ARG A 239 0.84 -6.47 -27.40
C ARG A 239 0.24 -6.42 -25.99
N GLN A 240 0.26 -5.26 -25.33
CA GLN A 240 -0.35 -5.07 -24.01
C GLN A 240 -1.84 -5.39 -24.03
N ASN A 241 -2.56 -4.92 -25.05
CA ASN A 241 -3.99 -5.16 -25.23
C ASN A 241 -4.32 -6.64 -25.49
N ARG A 242 -3.44 -7.40 -26.15
CA ARG A 242 -3.68 -8.81 -26.51
C ARG A 242 -3.25 -9.80 -25.44
N GLN A 243 -2.05 -9.62 -24.88
CA GLN A 243 -1.42 -10.60 -24.00
C GLN A 243 -1.62 -10.27 -22.51
N LYS A 244 -2.42 -9.24 -22.18
CA LYS A 244 -2.60 -8.78 -20.81
C LYS A 244 -1.23 -8.59 -20.15
N ALA A 245 -0.38 -7.80 -20.82
CA ALA A 245 1.02 -7.64 -20.42
C ALA A 245 1.16 -7.23 -18.95
N GLU A 246 2.35 -7.54 -18.44
CA GLU A 246 2.99 -7.43 -17.12
C GLU A 246 2.76 -6.15 -16.28
N CYS A 247 1.54 -5.59 -16.27
CA CYS A 247 1.15 -4.47 -15.43
C CYS A 247 0.18 -4.98 -14.35
N ASP A 248 0.71 -5.32 -13.17
CA ASP A 248 -0.11 -5.73 -12.02
C ASP A 248 -0.75 -4.52 -11.30
N CYS A 249 -1.62 -3.81 -12.02
CA CYS A 249 -2.37 -2.68 -11.49
C CYS A 249 -3.69 -3.15 -10.88
N LYS A 250 -3.75 -3.17 -9.54
CA LYS A 250 -4.96 -3.52 -8.78
C LYS A 250 -5.93 -2.33 -8.71
N ASN A 251 -7.21 -2.61 -8.49
CA ASN A 251 -8.19 -1.57 -8.18
C ASN A 251 -7.89 -0.99 -6.77
N PRO A 252 -8.10 0.32 -6.55
CA PRO A 252 -8.00 0.89 -5.21
C PRO A 252 -9.12 0.38 -4.30
N CYS A 253 -8.86 0.22 -3.00
CA CYS A 253 -9.92 -0.14 -2.04
C CYS A 253 -10.91 1.00 -1.78
N ARG A 254 -10.55 2.24 -2.08
CA ARG A 254 -11.42 3.41 -1.91
C ARG A 254 -11.51 4.18 -3.20
N GLU A 255 -12.66 4.07 -3.85
CA GLU A 255 -12.93 4.72 -5.11
C GLU A 255 -14.24 5.49 -5.03
N HIS A 256 -14.26 6.65 -5.69
CA HIS A 256 -15.47 7.44 -5.87
C HIS A 256 -15.78 7.46 -7.36
N GLN A 257 -16.98 7.06 -7.72
CA GLN A 257 -17.50 7.17 -9.07
C GLN A 257 -18.61 8.22 -9.08
N PHE A 258 -18.65 9.03 -10.14
CA PHE A 258 -19.71 10.00 -10.36
C PHE A 258 -20.55 9.55 -11.54
N LEU A 259 -21.75 9.06 -11.25
CA LEU A 259 -22.77 8.83 -12.26
C LEU A 259 -23.30 10.19 -12.72
N LYS A 260 -23.54 10.30 -14.02
CA LYS A 260 -23.86 11.57 -14.68
C LYS A 260 -25.18 11.42 -15.43
N THR A 261 -26.10 12.34 -15.19
CA THR A 261 -27.32 12.51 -16.00
C THR A 261 -27.16 13.81 -16.77
N ILE A 262 -27.27 13.74 -18.10
CA ILE A 262 -27.03 14.90 -18.96
C ILE A 262 -28.36 15.31 -19.61
N SER A 263 -28.69 16.59 -19.52
CA SER A 263 -29.75 17.24 -20.28
C SER A 263 -29.22 18.54 -20.90
N TYR A 264 -29.84 19.00 -21.98
CA TYR A 264 -29.42 20.21 -22.65
C TYR A 264 -30.62 20.98 -23.19
N ARG A 265 -30.42 22.29 -23.38
CA ARG A 265 -31.37 23.17 -24.07
C ARG A 265 -30.63 24.15 -24.98
N ASN A 266 -31.32 24.62 -26.01
CA ASN A 266 -30.80 25.70 -26.85
C ASN A 266 -30.62 26.97 -26.01
N TRP A 267 -29.42 27.54 -26.09
CA TRP A 267 -29.04 28.74 -25.37
C TRP A 267 -27.87 29.37 -26.10
N PRO A 268 -27.75 30.69 -26.18
CA PRO A 268 -28.62 31.73 -25.60
C PRO A 268 -29.83 32.10 -26.47
N THR A 269 -30.76 32.86 -25.89
CA THR A 269 -31.80 33.56 -26.65
C THR A 269 -31.21 34.78 -27.39
N GLU A 270 -31.94 35.29 -28.36
CA GLU A 270 -31.49 36.45 -29.15
C GLU A 270 -31.18 37.68 -28.27
N ASP A 271 -32.04 37.98 -27.30
CA ASP A 271 -31.82 39.10 -26.39
C ASP A 271 -30.63 38.88 -25.44
N TYR A 272 -30.44 37.64 -25.00
CA TYR A 272 -29.36 37.33 -24.06
C TYR A 272 -27.98 37.35 -24.73
N MET A 273 -27.92 37.23 -26.05
CA MET A 273 -26.69 37.42 -26.82
C MET A 273 -26.08 38.81 -26.62
N PHE A 274 -26.90 39.86 -26.46
CA PHE A 274 -26.38 41.21 -26.22
C PHE A 274 -25.63 41.29 -24.88
N THR A 275 -26.19 40.71 -23.82
CA THR A 275 -25.52 40.64 -22.51
C THR A 275 -24.23 39.82 -22.54
N LEU A 276 -24.21 38.72 -23.29
CA LEU A 276 -23.00 37.91 -23.46
C LEU A 276 -21.91 38.67 -24.21
N LYS A 277 -22.29 39.41 -25.26
CA LYS A 277 -21.37 40.25 -26.03
C LYS A 277 -20.71 41.29 -25.12
N ASP A 278 -21.47 42.00 -24.30
CA ASP A 278 -20.93 42.99 -23.37
C ASP A 278 -19.90 42.36 -22.43
N GLY A 279 -20.20 41.17 -21.88
CA GLY A 279 -19.29 40.42 -21.04
C GLY A 279 -17.99 40.00 -21.74
N VAL A 280 -18.01 39.72 -23.04
CA VAL A 280 -16.81 39.47 -23.83
C VAL A 280 -16.07 40.77 -24.10
N CYS A 281 -16.76 41.84 -24.48
CA CYS A 281 -16.14 43.14 -24.80
C CYS A 281 -15.41 43.79 -23.62
N ASP A 282 -15.91 43.60 -22.41
CA ASP A 282 -15.25 44.06 -21.19
C ASP A 282 -13.86 43.42 -20.98
N ARG A 283 -13.68 42.20 -21.49
CA ARG A 283 -12.44 41.42 -21.33
C ARG A 283 -11.55 41.47 -22.57
N LEU A 284 -12.16 41.34 -23.75
CA LEU A 284 -11.53 41.22 -25.05
C LEU A 284 -12.00 42.36 -25.97
N PRO A 285 -11.52 43.61 -25.75
CA PRO A 285 -11.94 44.76 -26.54
C PRO A 285 -11.56 44.64 -28.02
N ALA A 286 -10.55 43.82 -28.36
CA ALA A 286 -10.15 43.55 -29.74
C ALA A 286 -11.22 42.81 -30.55
N GLN A 287 -11.96 41.90 -29.91
CA GLN A 287 -13.04 41.12 -30.55
C GLN A 287 -14.32 41.92 -30.78
N CYS A 288 -14.38 43.16 -30.25
CA CYS A 288 -15.57 44.00 -30.33
C CYS A 288 -15.46 45.15 -31.34
N LYS A 289 -14.40 45.18 -32.14
CA LYS A 289 -14.16 46.23 -33.15
C LYS A 289 -15.14 46.19 -34.34
N ASP A 290 -15.82 45.08 -34.57
CA ASP A 290 -16.82 44.92 -35.64
C ASP A 290 -18.25 44.87 -35.08
N ALA A 291 -18.68 45.96 -34.42
CA ALA A 291 -19.99 46.06 -33.79
C ALA A 291 -21.16 46.27 -34.79
N SER A 292 -20.86 46.57 -36.04
CA SER A 292 -21.83 46.96 -37.08
C SER A 292 -22.46 45.78 -37.85
N ALA A 293 -22.02 44.55 -37.64
CA ALA A 293 -22.42 43.38 -38.42
C ALA A 293 -23.51 42.50 -37.77
N LEU A 294 -24.33 43.03 -36.85
CA LEU A 294 -25.36 42.24 -36.15
C LEU A 294 -26.77 42.39 -36.77
N TYR A 295 -26.88 42.42 -38.10
CA TYR A 295 -28.16 42.51 -38.81
C TYR A 295 -28.40 41.24 -39.64
N GLY A 296 -28.71 40.13 -38.94
CA GLY A 296 -29.17 38.89 -39.58
C GLY A 296 -29.30 37.71 -38.61
N GLN A 297 -30.43 37.00 -38.63
CA GLN A 297 -30.67 35.81 -37.78
C GLN A 297 -29.60 34.71 -37.99
N THR A 298 -29.14 34.53 -39.23
CA THR A 298 -28.06 33.57 -39.55
C THR A 298 -26.73 33.96 -38.88
N GLU A 299 -26.42 35.26 -38.80
CA GLU A 299 -25.22 35.75 -38.13
C GLU A 299 -25.31 35.57 -36.61
N LEU A 300 -26.50 35.74 -36.05
CA LEU A 300 -26.73 35.55 -34.63
C LEU A 300 -26.49 34.09 -34.19
N TYR A 301 -27.03 33.11 -34.94
CA TYR A 301 -26.76 31.70 -34.69
C TYR A 301 -25.27 31.36 -34.89
N ARG A 302 -24.61 31.94 -35.90
CA ARG A 302 -23.17 31.71 -36.10
C ARG A 302 -22.35 32.24 -34.94
N LYS A 303 -22.73 33.37 -34.35
CA LYS A 303 -22.08 33.96 -33.18
C LYS A 303 -22.45 33.24 -31.87
N SER A 304 -23.64 32.62 -31.76
CA SER A 304 -24.02 31.83 -30.59
C SER A 304 -23.15 30.58 -30.40
N LEU A 305 -22.59 30.05 -31.49
CA LEU A 305 -21.62 28.93 -31.46
C LEU A 305 -20.31 29.27 -30.74
N ASN A 306 -20.04 30.55 -30.44
CA ASN A 306 -18.91 30.93 -29.60
C ASN A 306 -19.17 30.70 -28.11
N TYR A 307 -20.40 30.40 -27.70
CA TYR A 307 -20.76 30.35 -26.30
C TYR A 307 -21.20 28.93 -25.89
N VAL A 308 -20.78 28.54 -24.70
CA VAL A 308 -21.19 27.29 -24.04
C VAL A 308 -21.57 27.63 -22.60
N LYS A 309 -22.72 27.13 -22.13
CA LYS A 309 -23.08 27.16 -20.71
C LYS A 309 -23.09 25.75 -20.13
N ILE A 310 -22.44 25.57 -19.00
CA ILE A 310 -22.27 24.27 -18.34
C ILE A 310 -22.69 24.41 -16.88
N ASP A 311 -23.69 23.63 -16.47
CA ASP A 311 -24.16 23.60 -15.09
C ASP A 311 -23.97 22.19 -14.52
N ILE A 312 -23.07 22.03 -13.55
CA ILE A 312 -22.75 20.75 -12.90
C ILE A 312 -23.24 20.80 -11.45
N TYR A 313 -24.14 19.92 -11.06
CA TYR A 313 -24.74 19.92 -9.73
C TYR A 313 -24.96 18.51 -9.20
N TYR A 314 -25.11 18.36 -7.89
CA TYR A 314 -25.56 17.10 -7.29
C TYR A 314 -27.08 16.98 -7.39
N GLU A 315 -27.58 15.85 -7.90
CA GLU A 315 -29.02 15.54 -7.94
C GLU A 315 -29.58 15.48 -6.52
N ASP A 316 -28.87 14.77 -5.65
CA ASP A 316 -29.15 14.61 -4.23
C ASP A 316 -27.85 14.70 -3.43
N LEU A 317 -27.92 15.08 -2.14
CA LEU A 317 -26.75 15.11 -1.24
C LEU A 317 -26.46 13.76 -0.56
N ASN A 318 -27.25 12.73 -0.87
CA ASN A 318 -26.94 11.37 -0.47
C ASN A 318 -25.90 10.77 -1.45
N PHE A 319 -25.26 9.70 -1.02
CA PHE A 319 -24.36 8.94 -1.87
C PHE A 319 -24.62 7.47 -1.65
N GLU A 320 -24.46 6.68 -2.70
CA GLU A 320 -24.54 5.23 -2.60
C GLU A 320 -23.21 4.70 -2.06
N ARG A 321 -23.26 3.81 -1.09
CA ARG A 321 -22.06 3.20 -0.49
C ARG A 321 -22.07 1.70 -0.77
N ILE A 322 -21.17 1.25 -1.63
CA ILE A 322 -20.98 -0.16 -1.95
C ILE A 322 -19.78 -0.64 -1.14
N VAL A 323 -20.04 -1.52 -0.18
CA VAL A 323 -19.02 -2.09 0.71
C VAL A 323 -19.02 -3.59 0.54
N GLU A 324 -17.85 -4.17 0.28
CA GLU A 324 -17.68 -5.61 0.35
C GLU A 324 -17.49 -6.02 1.82
N SER A 325 -18.15 -7.09 2.23
CA SER A 325 -18.01 -7.70 3.56
C SER A 325 -17.69 -9.19 3.39
N PRO A 326 -16.94 -9.81 4.33
CA PRO A 326 -16.74 -11.25 4.29
C PRO A 326 -18.10 -11.98 4.37
N GLU A 327 -18.21 -13.10 3.66
CA GLU A 327 -19.44 -13.91 3.65
C GLU A 327 -19.71 -14.57 5.01
N ILE A 328 -18.65 -14.88 5.75
CA ILE A 328 -18.72 -15.50 7.07
C ILE A 328 -17.87 -14.66 8.05
N GLU A 329 -18.52 -14.12 9.06
CA GLU A 329 -17.85 -13.47 10.18
C GLU A 329 -17.22 -14.51 11.11
N ASN A 330 -16.20 -14.11 11.88
CA ASN A 330 -15.50 -15.02 12.81
C ASN A 330 -16.45 -15.72 13.80
N ALA A 331 -17.51 -15.03 14.23
CA ALA A 331 -18.53 -15.59 15.12
C ALA A 331 -19.38 -16.67 14.42
N GLN A 332 -19.81 -16.42 13.18
CA GLN A 332 -20.57 -17.39 12.40
C GLN A 332 -19.72 -18.62 12.08
N PHE A 333 -18.44 -18.42 11.72
CA PHE A 333 -17.50 -19.51 11.50
C PHE A 333 -17.36 -20.40 12.74
N ALA A 334 -17.17 -19.80 13.93
CA ALA A 334 -17.08 -20.55 15.18
C ALA A 334 -18.38 -21.29 15.50
N SER A 335 -19.54 -20.68 15.20
CA SER A 335 -20.85 -21.30 15.35
C SER A 335 -21.04 -22.50 14.41
N ASP A 336 -20.66 -22.38 13.14
CA ASP A 336 -20.81 -23.45 12.14
C ASP A 336 -19.88 -24.63 12.44
N VAL A 337 -18.63 -24.35 12.82
CA VAL A 337 -17.68 -25.39 13.25
C VAL A 337 -18.17 -26.06 14.54
N GLY A 338 -18.60 -25.28 15.52
CA GLY A 338 -19.13 -25.80 16.79
C GLY A 338 -20.40 -26.63 16.58
N GLY A 339 -21.30 -26.18 15.71
CA GLY A 339 -22.52 -26.89 15.33
C GLY A 339 -22.23 -28.21 14.62
N ALA A 340 -21.30 -28.22 13.67
CA ALA A 340 -20.89 -29.44 12.98
C ALA A 340 -20.23 -30.44 13.95
N VAL A 341 -19.27 -30.00 14.77
CA VAL A 341 -18.60 -30.89 15.74
C VAL A 341 -19.60 -31.43 16.78
N GLY A 342 -20.50 -30.57 17.26
CA GLY A 342 -21.55 -30.96 18.19
C GLY A 342 -22.55 -31.95 17.59
N LEU A 343 -22.91 -31.79 16.31
CA LEU A 343 -23.85 -32.68 15.63
C LEU A 343 -23.25 -34.05 15.33
N TRP A 344 -22.04 -34.11 14.77
CA TRP A 344 -21.44 -35.36 14.29
C TRP A 344 -20.77 -36.17 15.39
N ILE A 345 -20.09 -35.51 16.33
CA ILE A 345 -19.29 -36.18 17.38
C ILE A 345 -19.96 -36.04 18.75
N GLY A 346 -20.95 -35.15 18.92
CA GLY A 346 -21.55 -34.88 20.23
C GLY A 346 -20.61 -34.13 21.18
N LEU A 347 -19.50 -33.58 20.68
CA LEU A 347 -18.51 -32.89 21.51
C LEU A 347 -18.91 -31.43 21.71
N SER A 348 -18.91 -31.01 22.98
CA SER A 348 -19.07 -29.62 23.36
C SER A 348 -17.71 -28.96 23.58
N PHE A 349 -17.70 -27.62 23.69
CA PHE A 349 -16.49 -26.87 24.06
C PHE A 349 -15.92 -27.32 25.41
N LEU A 350 -16.77 -27.72 26.36
CA LEU A 350 -16.35 -28.26 27.66
C LEU A 350 -15.71 -29.65 27.52
N SER A 351 -16.25 -30.50 26.65
CA SER A 351 -15.70 -31.83 26.37
C SER A 351 -14.26 -31.76 25.83
N MET A 352 -13.90 -30.69 25.12
CA MET A 352 -12.52 -30.46 24.69
C MET A 352 -11.56 -30.28 25.89
N PHE A 353 -11.96 -29.52 26.92
CA PHE A 353 -11.15 -29.36 28.13
C PHE A 353 -11.01 -30.66 28.91
N GLU A 354 -12.05 -31.50 28.94
CA GLU A 354 -11.99 -32.82 29.59
C GLU A 354 -10.95 -33.72 28.91
N VAL A 355 -10.89 -33.73 27.57
CA VAL A 355 -9.87 -34.49 26.82
C VAL A 355 -8.47 -33.96 27.12
N VAL A 356 -8.28 -32.64 27.16
CA VAL A 356 -6.98 -32.02 27.50
C VAL A 356 -6.57 -32.37 28.93
N GLN A 357 -7.49 -32.29 29.89
CA GLN A 357 -7.22 -32.68 31.28
C GLN A 357 -6.82 -34.16 31.36
N LEU A 358 -7.54 -35.05 30.70
CA LEU A 358 -7.23 -36.48 30.67
C LEU A 358 -5.82 -36.74 30.09
N LEU A 359 -5.45 -36.04 29.02
CA LEU A 359 -4.12 -36.13 28.43
C LEU A 359 -3.03 -35.64 29.40
N LEU A 360 -3.27 -34.54 30.11
CA LEU A 360 -2.35 -34.03 31.13
C LEU A 360 -2.19 -35.01 32.30
N GLU A 361 -3.28 -35.59 32.79
CA GLU A 361 -3.26 -36.61 33.85
C GLU A 361 -2.54 -37.88 33.40
N CYS A 362 -2.76 -38.33 32.16
CA CYS A 362 -2.06 -39.46 31.58
C CYS A 362 -0.54 -39.20 31.45
N CYS A 363 -0.16 -38.01 31.01
CA CYS A 363 1.24 -37.57 30.95
C CYS A 363 1.88 -37.53 32.35
N ALA A 364 1.16 -36.99 33.35
CA ALA A 364 1.61 -36.95 34.73
C ALA A 364 1.77 -38.36 35.32
N PHE A 365 0.80 -39.26 35.08
CA PHE A 365 0.87 -40.65 35.51
C PHE A 365 2.01 -41.42 34.83
N ALA A 366 2.21 -41.22 33.53
CA ALA A 366 3.34 -41.78 32.78
C ALA A 366 4.68 -41.29 33.34
N GLY A 367 4.79 -39.98 33.60
CA GLY A 367 5.96 -39.36 34.27
C GLY A 367 6.21 -39.94 35.66
N HIS A 368 5.16 -40.13 36.47
CA HIS A 368 5.26 -40.74 37.79
C HIS A 368 5.68 -42.22 37.71
N LYS A 369 5.15 -42.98 36.76
CA LYS A 369 5.54 -44.40 36.54
C LYS A 369 6.99 -44.52 36.05
N CYS A 370 7.44 -43.61 35.19
CA CYS A 370 8.83 -43.52 34.72
C CYS A 370 9.79 -43.15 35.85
N THR A 371 9.47 -42.16 36.68
CA THR A 371 10.29 -41.76 37.84
C THR A 371 10.32 -42.84 38.92
N ASN A 372 9.19 -43.52 39.17
CA ASN A 372 9.13 -44.59 40.18
C ASN A 372 9.86 -45.86 39.71
N ARG A 373 9.82 -46.19 38.41
CA ARG A 373 10.69 -47.23 37.80
C ARG A 373 12.17 -46.86 37.92
N SER A 374 12.53 -45.59 37.67
CA SER A 374 13.90 -45.09 37.83
C SER A 374 14.37 -45.14 39.29
N ARG A 375 13.52 -44.74 40.25
CA ARG A 375 13.79 -44.85 41.70
C ARG A 375 13.98 -46.29 42.15
N LYS A 376 13.12 -47.23 41.74
CA LYS A 376 13.30 -48.67 42.04
C LYS A 376 14.57 -49.25 41.42
N ARG A 377 14.93 -48.84 40.19
CA ARG A 377 16.19 -49.24 39.54
C ARG A 377 17.42 -48.69 40.27
N ASN A 378 17.38 -47.44 40.71
CA ASN A 378 18.45 -46.81 41.47
C ASN A 378 18.59 -47.38 42.89
N ALA A 379 17.48 -47.74 43.55
CA ALA A 379 17.50 -48.45 44.84
C ALA A 379 18.11 -49.85 44.72
N ARG A 380 17.76 -50.62 43.68
CA ARG A 380 18.41 -51.91 43.37
C ARG A 380 19.91 -51.75 43.08
N ARG A 381 20.30 -50.72 42.31
CA ARG A 381 21.73 -50.40 42.06
C ARG A 381 22.48 -50.06 43.34
N ARG A 382 21.89 -49.28 44.26
CA ARG A 382 22.50 -48.96 45.57
C ARG A 382 22.66 -50.20 46.46
N LYS A 383 21.66 -51.10 46.48
CA LYS A 383 21.73 -52.36 47.24
C LYS A 383 22.82 -53.28 46.69
N ASN A 384 22.92 -53.44 45.37
CA ASN A 384 24.00 -54.24 44.74
C ASN A 384 25.38 -53.62 44.97
N LYS A 385 25.50 -52.28 44.99
CA LYS A 385 26.77 -51.61 45.30
C LYS A 385 27.21 -51.87 46.75
N SER A 386 26.27 -51.82 47.71
CA SER A 386 26.55 -52.14 49.11
C SER A 386 26.97 -53.60 49.31
N ILE A 387 26.35 -54.55 48.61
CA ILE A 387 26.73 -55.97 48.66
C ILE A 387 28.16 -56.15 48.13
N LYS A 388 28.48 -55.57 46.96
CA LYS A 388 29.85 -55.59 46.40
C LYS A 388 30.90 -54.97 47.32
N THR A 389 30.56 -53.88 48.00
CA THR A 389 31.48 -53.26 48.98
C THR A 389 31.74 -54.19 50.16
N LYS A 390 30.72 -54.89 50.67
CA LYS A 390 30.91 -55.88 51.73
C LYS A 390 31.78 -57.04 51.26
N GLU A 391 31.53 -57.59 50.08
CA GLU A 391 32.37 -58.65 49.48
C GLU A 391 33.84 -58.22 49.35
N ASN A 392 34.10 -56.99 48.90
CA ASN A 392 35.46 -56.46 48.80
C ASN A 392 36.15 -56.30 50.16
N ILE A 393 35.41 -55.89 51.20
CA ILE A 393 35.96 -55.78 52.56
C ILE A 393 36.35 -57.17 53.08
N TYR A 394 35.49 -58.17 52.93
CA TYR A 394 35.80 -59.55 53.32
C TYR A 394 37.00 -60.13 52.55
N ALA A 395 37.12 -59.83 51.25
CA ALA A 395 38.29 -60.24 50.46
C ALA A 395 39.58 -59.59 50.96
N THR A 396 39.53 -58.29 51.30
CA THR A 396 40.68 -57.55 51.83
C THR A 396 41.10 -58.06 53.21
N GLU A 397 40.14 -58.41 54.07
CA GLU A 397 40.41 -59.05 55.36
C GLU A 397 41.07 -60.43 55.21
N MET A 398 40.61 -61.23 54.24
CA MET A 398 41.22 -62.52 53.91
C MET A 398 42.66 -62.37 53.41
N ASP A 399 42.95 -61.39 52.56
CA ASP A 399 44.29 -61.12 52.05
C ASP A 399 45.23 -60.60 53.15
N ASN A 400 44.77 -59.71 54.02
CA ASN A 400 45.52 -59.27 55.20
C ASN A 400 45.82 -60.43 56.17
N LYS A 401 44.90 -61.39 56.30
CA LYS A 401 45.10 -62.58 57.13
C LYS A 401 46.18 -63.49 56.52
N LYS A 402 46.20 -63.65 55.19
CA LYS A 402 47.26 -64.36 54.47
C LYS A 402 48.62 -63.66 54.58
N SER A 403 48.67 -62.33 54.45
CA SER A 403 49.93 -61.58 54.58
C SER A 403 50.51 -61.67 55.99
N ASN A 404 49.66 -61.64 57.01
CA ASN A 404 50.09 -61.79 58.40
C ASN A 404 50.57 -63.22 58.70
N PHE A 405 49.96 -64.24 58.08
CA PHE A 405 50.45 -65.61 58.19
C PHE A 405 51.83 -65.77 57.55
N SER A 406 52.04 -65.21 56.35
CA SER A 406 53.34 -65.22 55.67
C SER A 406 54.43 -64.47 56.43
N LYS A 407 54.10 -63.32 57.05
CA LYS A 407 55.03 -62.59 57.94
C LYS A 407 55.43 -63.43 59.16
N LYS A 408 54.47 -64.10 59.79
CA LYS A 408 54.71 -64.96 60.96
C LYS A 408 55.59 -66.16 60.60
N GLU A 409 55.42 -66.71 59.40
CA GLU A 409 56.27 -67.78 58.86
C GLU A 409 57.70 -67.29 58.59
N SER A 410 57.87 -66.07 58.06
CA SER A 410 59.19 -65.46 57.88
C SER A 410 59.91 -65.17 59.20
N GLU A 411 59.20 -64.71 60.24
CA GLU A 411 59.76 -64.47 61.58
C GLU A 411 60.17 -65.77 62.27
N ASN A 412 59.36 -66.84 62.14
CA ASN A 412 59.72 -68.16 62.66
C ASN A 412 60.96 -68.72 61.97
N ASN A 413 61.09 -68.56 60.65
CA ASN A 413 62.29 -68.98 59.91
C ASN A 413 63.53 -68.16 60.31
N LEU A 414 63.37 -66.87 60.61
CA LEU A 414 64.45 -66.02 61.11
C LEU A 414 64.89 -66.42 62.54
N GLN A 415 63.96 -66.78 63.42
CA GLN A 415 64.27 -67.30 64.75
C GLN A 415 64.96 -68.67 64.70
N LEU A 416 64.56 -69.54 63.77
CA LEU A 416 65.22 -70.84 63.56
C LEU A 416 66.67 -70.65 63.08
N ASN A 417 66.91 -69.69 62.19
CA ASN A 417 68.26 -69.36 61.73
C ASN A 417 69.14 -68.76 62.84
N LYS A 418 68.57 -67.92 63.72
CA LYS A 418 69.30 -67.40 64.90
C LYS A 418 69.66 -68.50 65.89
N ARG A 419 68.76 -69.47 66.13
CA ARG A 419 69.07 -70.67 66.93
C ARG A 419 70.18 -71.53 66.31
N TYR A 420 70.28 -71.57 64.99
CA TYR A 420 71.37 -72.26 64.30
C TYR A 420 72.73 -71.52 64.45
N GLN A 421 72.72 -70.19 64.54
CA GLN A 421 73.94 -69.41 64.75
C GLN A 421 74.40 -69.35 66.22
N ASP A 422 73.49 -69.37 67.17
CA ASP A 422 73.82 -69.34 68.61
C ASP A 422 74.38 -70.67 69.15
N LEU A 423 74.23 -71.79 68.41
CA LEU A 423 74.87 -73.07 68.73
C LEU A 423 76.38 -73.11 68.40
N TYR A 424 76.90 -72.13 67.67
CA TYR A 424 78.29 -72.11 67.18
C TYR A 424 79.17 -71.00 67.78
N ALA A 425 78.71 -70.27 68.79
CA ALA A 425 79.47 -69.15 69.36
C ALA A 425 79.39 -69.12 70.89
N GLY A 426 80.25 -69.90 71.57
CA GLY A 426 80.55 -69.65 72.98
C GLY A 426 81.01 -70.84 73.82
N ASN A 427 82.27 -71.25 73.66
CA ASN A 427 83.14 -71.70 74.77
C ASN A 427 84.56 -72.01 74.23
N PHE A 428 85.50 -71.08 74.41
CA PHE A 428 86.93 -71.39 74.57
C PHE A 428 87.67 -70.19 75.20
N HIS A 429 88.04 -70.35 76.47
CA HIS A 429 89.25 -69.90 77.17
C HIS A 429 89.11 -70.58 78.55
N GLU A 430 90.03 -71.40 79.07
CA GLU A 430 91.48 -71.38 78.99
C GLU A 430 91.98 -72.73 79.54
N TYR A 431 92.88 -73.45 78.85
CA TYR A 431 93.89 -74.32 79.47
C TYR A 431 94.95 -74.80 78.46
N ASN A 432 96.20 -74.47 78.82
CA ASN A 432 97.43 -75.25 78.77
C ASN A 432 98.25 -75.51 77.49
N TYR A 433 99.49 -75.09 77.70
CA TYR A 433 100.80 -75.50 77.20
C TYR A 433 101.17 -76.94 77.64
N ILE A 434 102.14 -77.56 76.92
CA ILE A 434 102.99 -78.74 77.26
C ILE A 434 102.63 -80.12 76.63
N ASP A 435 103.35 -80.40 75.52
CA ASP A 435 104.22 -81.57 75.21
C ASP A 435 103.84 -82.69 74.19
N ASN A 436 104.89 -83.03 73.41
CA ASN A 436 105.21 -84.18 72.55
C ASN A 436 104.43 -84.42 71.24
N ARG A 437 105.08 -84.15 70.07
CA ARG A 437 105.91 -85.07 69.24
C ARG A 437 105.11 -86.30 68.80
N VAL A 438 104.81 -86.53 67.52
CA VAL A 438 105.63 -86.56 66.29
C VAL A 438 104.75 -86.21 65.09
#